data_AF-A0A535IPR3-F1
#
_entry.id   AF-A0A535IPR3-F1
#
_cell.length_a   1.000
_cell.length_b   1.000
_cell.length_c   1.000
_cell.angle_alpha   90.00
_cell.angle_beta   90.00
_cell.angle_gamma   90.00
#
_symmetry.space_group_name_H-M   'P 1'
#
loop_
_entity.id
_entity.type
_entity.pdbx_description
1 polymer ?
#
loop_
_entity_poly.entity_id
_entity_poly.type
_entity_poly.pdbx_seq_one_letter_code
_entity_poly.pdbx_strand_id
1 'polypeptide(L)'
;MQLEYICDMELVYRQEPLYAGKFMLVRPYGGEEGTGYGEGDGSVSGPRIQGSLRWVNHPHRRSDGAMLPDAHGVIVTHDHALIMFTLQGRTVFEQEQGQQLLSVIFEAEAEPYRWLNATFCVLEGLIDGERLRMRARVYACRSDLV
;
A
#
# COMPACT_ATOMS: atom_id res chain seq x y z
N MET A 1 -18.06 13.63 -6.49
CA MET A 1 -17.31 13.01 -5.37
C MET A 1 -16.08 13.84 -5.14
N GLN A 2 -15.71 14.08 -3.87
CA GLN A 2 -14.54 14.87 -3.48
C GLN A 2 -13.48 13.99 -2.83
N LEU A 3 -12.23 14.42 -2.91
CA LEU A 3 -11.09 13.78 -2.24
C LEU A 3 -10.59 14.68 -1.11
N GLU A 4 -10.57 14.15 0.10
CA GLU A 4 -10.04 14.83 1.28
C GLU A 4 -8.76 14.14 1.74
N TYR A 5 -7.68 14.91 1.88
CA TYR A 5 -6.39 14.38 2.32
C TYR A 5 -6.45 13.79 3.73
N ILE A 6 -5.85 12.61 3.92
CA ILE A 6 -5.71 11.96 5.23
C ILE A 6 -4.26 11.97 5.70
N CYS A 7 -3.35 11.43 4.89
CA CYS A 7 -1.95 11.22 5.26
C CYS A 7 -1.08 10.89 4.04
N ASP A 8 0.23 11.02 4.24
CA ASP A 8 1.25 10.42 3.40
C ASP A 8 1.64 9.05 3.97
N MET A 9 1.95 8.10 3.09
CA MET A 9 2.50 6.80 3.44
C MET A 9 3.83 6.57 2.74
N GLU A 10 4.80 6.02 3.47
CA GLU A 10 6.01 5.46 2.91
C GLU A 10 6.10 3.97 3.24
N LEU A 11 6.26 3.14 2.21
CA LEU A 11 6.41 1.70 2.35
C LEU A 11 7.76 1.30 1.74
N VAL A 12 8.57 0.58 2.50
CA VAL A 12 9.90 0.15 2.07
C VAL A 12 9.98 -1.37 2.17
N TYR A 13 10.24 -2.04 1.05
CA TYR A 13 10.45 -3.48 1.07
C TYR A 13 11.71 -3.82 1.89
N ARG A 14 11.56 -4.78 2.80
CA ARG A 14 12.60 -5.28 3.69
C ARG A 14 13.39 -6.39 3.00
N GLN A 15 14.70 -6.40 3.22
CA GLN A 15 15.55 -7.53 2.84
C GLN A 15 15.20 -8.73 3.72
N GLU A 16 14.84 -9.85 3.09
CA GLU A 16 14.43 -11.07 3.78
C GLU A 16 15.41 -12.21 3.50
N PRO A 17 16.07 -12.76 4.54
CA PRO A 17 16.95 -13.92 4.40
C PRO A 17 16.28 -15.16 3.80
N LEU A 18 14.99 -15.42 4.10
CA LEU A 18 14.31 -16.64 3.67
C LEU A 18 14.31 -16.84 2.15
N TYR A 19 14.18 -15.76 1.38
CA TYR A 19 14.21 -15.79 -0.09
C TYR A 19 15.34 -14.93 -0.67
N ALA A 20 16.34 -14.59 0.14
CA ALA A 20 17.56 -13.87 -0.24
C ALA A 20 17.33 -12.58 -1.06
N GLY A 21 16.24 -11.86 -0.80
CA GLY A 21 15.87 -10.66 -1.56
C GLY A 21 14.90 -9.77 -0.83
N LYS A 22 14.49 -8.68 -1.46
CA LYS A 22 13.41 -7.81 -0.97
C LYS A 22 12.03 -8.20 -1.51
N PHE A 23 12.02 -8.81 -2.69
CA PHE A 23 10.82 -9.22 -3.40
C PHE A 23 11.11 -10.51 -4.16
N MET A 24 10.14 -11.41 -4.18
CA MET A 24 10.17 -12.65 -4.95
C MET A 24 9.12 -12.57 -6.05
N LEU A 25 9.42 -13.13 -7.21
CA LEU A 25 8.48 -13.28 -8.32
C LEU A 25 8.58 -14.70 -8.89
N VAL A 26 7.48 -15.44 -8.84
CA VAL A 26 7.36 -16.77 -9.43
C VAL A 26 6.60 -16.68 -10.75
N ARG A 27 7.18 -17.23 -11.82
CA ARG A 27 6.61 -17.29 -13.18
C ARG A 27 6.30 -18.75 -13.55
N PRO A 28 5.17 -19.31 -13.08
CA PRO A 28 4.92 -20.75 -13.13
C PRO A 28 4.82 -21.32 -14.55
N TYR A 29 4.49 -20.48 -15.55
CA TYR A 29 4.31 -20.88 -16.94
C TYR A 29 5.44 -20.42 -17.87
N GLY A 30 6.54 -19.92 -17.32
CA GLY A 30 7.72 -19.49 -18.10
C GLY A 30 7.56 -18.19 -18.90
N GLY A 31 6.40 -17.52 -18.84
CA GLY A 31 6.17 -16.21 -19.44
C GLY A 31 6.46 -15.04 -18.49
N GLU A 32 6.11 -13.82 -18.89
CA GLU A 32 6.30 -12.61 -18.07
C GLU A 32 5.35 -12.52 -16.87
N GLU A 33 4.19 -13.16 -16.98
CA GLU A 33 3.16 -13.21 -15.95
C GLU A 33 3.62 -14.02 -14.74
N GLY A 34 3.25 -13.57 -13.54
CA GLY A 34 3.67 -14.23 -12.32
C GLY A 34 2.99 -13.73 -11.06
N THR A 35 3.32 -14.37 -9.96
CA THR A 35 2.86 -13.98 -8.62
C THR A 35 4.05 -13.60 -7.78
N GLY A 36 3.94 -12.46 -7.11
CA GLY A 36 4.98 -11.91 -6.27
C GLY A 36 4.71 -12.12 -4.80
N TYR A 37 5.76 -11.94 -4.00
CA TYR A 37 5.66 -11.75 -2.57
C TYR A 37 6.73 -10.77 -2.12
N GLY A 38 6.37 -9.88 -1.20
CA GLY A 38 7.34 -9.11 -0.44
C GLY A 38 6.70 -8.49 0.79
N GLU A 39 7.56 -8.09 1.70
CA GLU A 39 7.14 -7.51 2.98
C GLU A 39 8.04 -6.36 3.35
N GLY A 40 7.58 -5.53 4.28
CA GLY A 40 8.29 -4.31 4.58
C GLY A 40 7.83 -3.62 5.85
N ASP A 41 8.53 -2.51 6.07
CA ASP A 41 8.29 -1.56 7.14
C ASP A 41 8.00 -0.19 6.50
N GLY A 42 7.58 0.77 7.30
CA GLY A 42 7.27 2.10 6.78
C GLY A 42 6.73 3.07 7.82
N SER A 43 6.19 4.17 7.33
CA SER A 43 5.59 5.22 8.16
C SER A 43 4.34 5.80 7.52
N VAL A 44 3.52 6.40 8.38
CA VAL A 44 2.37 7.22 8.01
C VAL A 44 2.48 8.58 8.68
N SER A 45 2.22 9.64 7.93
CA SER A 45 2.29 11.01 8.43
C SER A 45 1.15 11.84 7.88
N GLY A 46 0.24 12.26 8.74
CA GLY A 46 -0.85 13.16 8.42
C GLY A 46 -1.44 13.81 9.68
N PRO A 47 -2.34 14.79 9.52
CA PRO A 47 -2.94 15.51 10.64
C PRO A 47 -3.79 14.61 11.56
N ARG A 48 -4.33 13.50 11.04
CA ARG A 48 -5.24 12.60 11.77
C ARG A 48 -4.68 11.20 12.02
N ILE A 49 -3.60 10.82 11.34
CA ILE A 49 -2.96 9.51 11.49
C ILE A 49 -1.45 9.72 11.42
N GLN A 50 -0.73 9.31 12.45
CA GLN A 50 0.72 9.38 12.48
C GLN A 50 1.31 8.18 13.21
N GLY A 51 2.29 7.52 12.62
CA GLY A 51 2.85 6.30 13.17
C GLY A 51 3.83 5.57 12.26
N SER A 52 4.16 4.36 12.68
CA SER A 52 4.97 3.39 11.91
C SER A 52 4.10 2.25 11.44
N LEU A 53 4.51 1.55 10.38
CA LEU A 53 3.75 0.43 9.83
C LEU A 53 4.62 -0.77 9.47
N ARG A 54 3.97 -1.93 9.41
CA ARG A 54 4.47 -3.14 8.77
C ARG A 54 3.44 -3.69 7.81
N TRP A 55 3.91 -4.33 6.75
CA TRP A 55 3.04 -4.81 5.69
C TRP A 55 3.65 -5.98 4.93
N VAL A 56 2.77 -6.71 4.25
CA VAL A 56 3.07 -7.76 3.29
C VAL A 56 2.29 -7.47 2.01
N ASN A 57 2.77 -7.97 0.89
CA ASN A 57 2.12 -7.84 -0.41
C ASN A 57 2.28 -9.14 -1.18
N HIS A 58 1.19 -9.59 -1.77
CA HIS A 58 1.15 -10.78 -2.61
C HIS A 58 0.62 -10.43 -4.01
N PRO A 59 1.35 -9.60 -4.77
CA PRO A 59 0.82 -9.01 -5.99
C PRO A 59 0.79 -10.02 -7.14
N HIS A 60 -0.10 -9.78 -8.10
CA HIS A 60 -0.03 -10.45 -9.40
C HIS A 60 0.65 -9.54 -10.44
N ARG A 61 1.65 -10.04 -11.15
CA ARG A 61 2.27 -9.37 -12.31
C ARG A 61 1.60 -9.87 -13.57
N ARG A 62 0.99 -8.97 -14.33
CA ARG A 62 0.42 -9.25 -15.65
C ARG A 62 1.52 -9.37 -16.71
N SER A 63 1.19 -10.00 -17.84
CA SER A 63 2.09 -10.15 -18.99
C SER A 63 2.55 -8.82 -19.61
N ASP A 64 1.79 -7.74 -19.44
CA ASP A 64 2.14 -6.39 -19.89
C ASP A 64 3.03 -5.62 -18.90
N GLY A 65 3.48 -6.27 -17.83
CA GLY A 65 4.35 -5.70 -16.81
C GLY A 65 3.62 -4.92 -15.71
N ALA A 66 2.31 -4.68 -15.83
CA ALA A 66 1.54 -4.06 -14.76
C ALA A 66 1.47 -4.97 -13.53
N MET A 67 1.55 -4.38 -12.34
CA MET A 67 1.37 -5.10 -11.08
C MET A 67 -0.02 -4.82 -10.52
N LEU A 68 -0.62 -5.84 -9.93
CA LEU A 68 -1.88 -5.80 -9.19
C LEU A 68 -1.55 -6.04 -7.71
N PRO A 69 -1.33 -4.98 -6.91
CA PRO A 69 -1.05 -5.13 -5.49
C PRO A 69 -2.22 -5.78 -4.75
N ASP A 70 -1.87 -6.61 -3.79
CA ASP A 70 -2.75 -7.13 -2.75
C ASP A 70 -1.96 -7.06 -1.45
N ALA A 71 -1.85 -5.83 -0.93
CA ALA A 71 -1.03 -5.52 0.23
C ALA A 71 -1.88 -5.38 1.47
N HIS A 72 -1.40 -5.94 2.57
CA HIS A 72 -2.07 -5.93 3.87
C HIS A 72 -1.06 -5.51 4.93
N GLY A 73 -1.49 -4.74 5.92
CA GLY A 73 -0.58 -4.28 6.95
C GLY A 73 -1.27 -3.75 8.19
N VAL A 74 -0.42 -3.33 9.12
CA VAL A 74 -0.81 -2.71 10.39
C VAL A 74 -0.02 -1.43 10.57
N ILE A 75 -0.72 -0.38 10.98
CA ILE A 75 -0.16 0.87 11.47
C ILE A 75 -0.22 0.82 13.00
N VAL A 76 0.90 1.17 13.64
CA VAL A 76 0.97 1.49 15.06
C VAL A 76 1.10 2.99 15.18
N THR A 77 0.05 3.65 15.67
CA THR A 77 0.03 5.11 15.82
C THR A 77 0.88 5.55 17.01
N HIS A 78 1.22 6.84 17.06
CA HIS A 78 2.00 7.40 18.17
C HIS A 78 1.27 7.33 19.52
N ASP A 79 -0.06 7.35 19.52
CA ASP A 79 -0.91 7.12 20.69
C ASP A 79 -1.24 5.62 20.91
N HIS A 80 -0.46 4.72 20.28
CA HIS A 80 -0.49 3.27 20.45
C HIS A 80 -1.75 2.55 19.99
N ALA A 81 -2.59 3.19 19.17
CA ALA A 81 -3.67 2.51 18.49
C ALA A 81 -3.14 1.62 17.34
N LEU A 82 -3.86 0.54 17.09
CA LEU A 82 -3.63 -0.35 15.95
C LEU A 82 -4.68 -0.07 14.87
N ILE A 83 -4.23 0.11 13.63
CA ILE A 83 -5.08 0.30 12.47
C ILE A 83 -4.63 -0.70 11.40
N MET A 84 -5.50 -1.63 11.03
CA MET A 84 -5.28 -2.52 9.89
C MET A 84 -5.51 -1.77 8.59
N PHE A 85 -4.78 -2.12 7.54
CA PHE A 85 -5.04 -1.58 6.21
C PHE A 85 -4.86 -2.62 5.11
N THR A 86 -5.62 -2.44 4.03
CA THR A 86 -5.48 -3.18 2.78
C THR A 86 -5.30 -2.19 1.62
N LEU A 87 -4.38 -2.49 0.70
CA LEU A 87 -4.15 -1.74 -0.54
C LEU A 87 -4.35 -2.66 -1.75
N GLN A 88 -5.26 -2.29 -2.64
CA GLN A 88 -5.55 -3.03 -3.86
C GLN A 88 -5.75 -2.08 -5.04
N GLY A 89 -5.20 -2.41 -6.21
CA GLY A 89 -5.36 -1.58 -7.40
C GLY A 89 -4.36 -1.92 -8.49
N ARG A 90 -3.78 -0.90 -9.12
CA ARG A 90 -2.82 -1.08 -10.22
C ARG A 90 -1.57 -0.27 -10.01
N THR A 91 -0.44 -0.88 -10.36
CA THR A 91 0.84 -0.21 -10.59
C THR A 91 1.22 -0.36 -12.06
N VAL A 92 1.48 0.74 -12.74
CA VAL A 92 1.97 0.76 -14.12
C VAL A 92 3.39 1.30 -14.11
N PHE A 93 4.32 0.57 -14.73
CA PHE A 93 5.72 0.94 -14.77
C PHE A 93 6.07 1.67 -16.05
N GLU A 94 6.75 2.80 -15.90
CA GLU A 94 7.51 3.47 -16.95
C GLU A 94 8.98 3.40 -16.55
N GLN A 95 9.75 2.57 -17.26
CA GLN A 95 11.12 2.19 -16.85
C GLN A 95 11.11 1.62 -15.42
N GLU A 96 11.96 2.14 -14.53
CA GLU A 96 12.06 1.71 -13.14
C GLU A 96 11.11 2.45 -12.19
N GLN A 97 10.19 3.29 -12.71
CA GLN A 97 9.24 4.04 -11.89
C GLN A 97 7.83 3.48 -12.04
N GLY A 98 7.25 3.01 -10.93
CA GLY A 98 5.88 2.51 -10.87
C GLY A 98 4.91 3.58 -10.41
N GLN A 99 3.94 3.96 -11.25
CA GLN A 99 2.84 4.84 -10.87
C GLN A 99 1.66 4.01 -10.34
N GLN A 100 1.07 4.42 -9.22
CA GLN A 100 0.04 3.66 -8.52
C GLN A 100 -1.24 4.44 -8.32
N LEU A 101 -2.36 3.75 -8.55
CA LEU A 101 -3.68 4.14 -8.07
C LEU A 101 -4.31 2.93 -7.38
N LEU A 102 -4.46 3.03 -6.06
CA LEU A 102 -4.94 1.95 -5.20
C LEU A 102 -6.17 2.41 -4.41
N SER A 103 -7.09 1.50 -4.16
CA SER A 103 -8.04 1.62 -3.06
C SER A 103 -7.33 1.33 -1.74
N VAL A 104 -7.79 2.00 -0.68
CA VAL A 104 -7.33 1.77 0.69
C VAL A 104 -8.55 1.56 1.57
N ILE A 105 -8.54 0.46 2.32
CA ILE A 105 -9.51 0.17 3.36
C ILE A 105 -8.76 0.11 4.68
N PHE A 106 -9.33 0.74 5.71
CA PHE A 106 -8.79 0.76 7.05
C PHE A 106 -9.79 0.12 8.03
N GLU A 107 -9.26 -0.54 9.05
CA GLU A 107 -10.05 -1.04 10.19
C GLU A 107 -9.37 -0.69 11.50
N ALA A 108 -10.11 -0.07 12.42
CA ALA A 108 -9.62 0.36 13.71
C ALA A 108 -10.65 0.17 14.82
N GLU A 109 -10.19 -0.31 15.98
CA GLU A 109 -11.04 -0.47 17.18
C GLU A 109 -11.07 0.81 18.03
N ALA A 110 -9.93 1.50 18.13
CA ALA A 110 -9.74 2.67 18.98
C ALA A 110 -10.67 3.82 18.55
N GLU A 111 -11.39 4.40 19.52
CA GLU A 111 -12.44 5.39 19.29
C GLU A 111 -12.02 6.56 18.39
N PRO A 112 -10.84 7.18 18.57
CA PRO A 112 -10.40 8.31 17.74
C PRO A 112 -10.25 7.98 16.24
N TYR A 113 -10.14 6.69 15.91
CA TYR A 113 -9.87 6.17 14.56
C TYR A 113 -11.06 5.44 13.93
N ARG A 114 -12.17 5.22 14.66
CA ARG A 114 -13.35 4.47 14.16
C ARG A 114 -14.00 5.07 12.93
N TRP A 115 -13.82 6.37 12.69
CA TRP A 115 -14.28 7.04 11.46
C TRP A 115 -13.71 6.38 10.20
N LEU A 116 -12.53 5.75 10.28
CA LEU A 116 -11.90 5.03 9.18
C LEU A 116 -12.73 3.84 8.71
N ASN A 117 -13.45 3.17 9.62
CA ASN A 117 -14.23 1.96 9.32
C ASN A 117 -15.40 2.22 8.35
N ALA A 118 -15.81 3.49 8.20
CA ALA A 118 -16.86 3.92 7.27
C ALA A 118 -16.32 4.76 6.10
N THR A 119 -15.00 4.86 5.97
CA THR A 119 -14.35 5.70 4.95
C THR A 119 -13.71 4.84 3.87
N PHE A 120 -14.15 5.00 2.63
CA PHE A 120 -13.43 4.47 1.47
C PHE A 120 -12.32 5.45 1.08
N CYS A 121 -11.11 4.95 0.90
CA CYS A 121 -9.96 5.77 0.57
C CYS A 121 -9.36 5.37 -0.78
N VAL A 122 -8.69 6.33 -1.41
CA VAL A 122 -7.82 6.11 -2.56
C VAL A 122 -6.42 6.61 -2.24
N LEU A 123 -5.44 5.96 -2.86
CA LEU A 123 -4.03 6.28 -2.74
C LEU A 123 -3.46 6.52 -4.13
N GLU A 124 -2.78 7.65 -4.29
CA GLU A 124 -1.84 7.88 -5.40
C GLU A 124 -0.42 7.62 -4.92
N GLY A 125 0.36 6.88 -5.70
CA GLY A 125 1.68 6.44 -5.26
C GLY A 125 2.71 6.42 -6.37
N LEU A 126 3.97 6.54 -5.98
CA LEU A 126 5.14 6.33 -6.81
C LEU A 126 6.05 5.31 -6.15
N ILE A 127 6.38 4.26 -6.89
CA ILE A 127 7.36 3.24 -6.54
C ILE A 127 8.66 3.53 -7.29
N ASP A 128 9.74 3.61 -6.54
CA ASP A 128 11.11 3.46 -7.04
C ASP A 128 11.41 1.95 -7.12
N GLY A 129 11.47 1.41 -8.34
CA GLY A 129 11.68 -0.01 -8.62
C GLY A 129 13.08 -0.51 -8.24
N GLU A 130 14.09 0.37 -8.30
CA GLU A 130 15.46 0.03 -7.91
C GLU A 130 15.60 -0.06 -6.39
N ARG A 131 15.06 0.94 -5.67
CA ARG A 131 15.15 1.00 -4.20
C ARG A 131 14.10 0.15 -3.51
N LEU A 132 13.06 -0.25 -4.24
CA LEU A 132 11.85 -0.91 -3.74
C LEU A 132 11.24 -0.11 -2.58
N ARG A 133 10.98 1.17 -2.87
CA ARG A 133 10.37 2.13 -1.95
C ARG A 133 9.20 2.82 -2.62
N MET A 134 8.07 2.84 -1.92
CA MET A 134 6.85 3.54 -2.31
C MET A 134 6.70 4.81 -1.49
N ARG A 135 6.29 5.90 -2.13
CA ARG A 135 5.76 7.10 -1.48
C ARG A 135 4.39 7.38 -2.02
N ALA A 136 3.47 7.76 -1.15
CA ALA A 136 2.08 7.88 -1.52
C ALA A 136 1.31 8.90 -0.68
N ARG A 137 0.20 9.37 -1.23
CA ARG A 137 -0.79 10.18 -0.54
C ARG A 137 -2.13 9.45 -0.50
N VAL A 138 -2.77 9.47 0.65
CA VAL A 138 -4.06 8.83 0.89
C VAL A 138 -5.14 9.89 1.04
N TYR A 139 -6.27 9.66 0.39
CA TYR A 139 -7.43 10.54 0.39
C TYR A 139 -8.69 9.76 0.75
N ALA A 140 -9.53 10.31 1.64
CA ALA A 140 -10.90 9.89 1.82
C ALA A 140 -11.74 10.28 0.60
N CYS A 141 -12.54 9.36 0.09
CA CYS A 141 -13.57 9.66 -0.89
C CYS A 141 -14.86 10.11 -0.17
N ARG A 142 -15.25 11.36 -0.39
CA ARG A 142 -16.54 11.90 0.06
C ARG A 142 -17.52 11.92 -1.10
N SER A 143 -18.63 11.19 -0.95
CA SER A 143 -19.72 11.22 -1.92
C SER A 143 -20.42 12.58 -1.85
N ASP A 144 -20.77 13.16 -3.01
CA ASP A 144 -21.60 14.37 -3.06
C ASP A 144 -23.11 14.03 -3.16
N LEU A 145 -23.45 12.74 -3.16
CA LEU A 145 -24.85 12.27 -3.23
C LEU A 145 -25.52 12.18 -1.85
N VAL A 146 -24.75 12.35 -0.77
CA VAL A 146 -25.19 12.27 0.63
C VAL A 146 -24.62 13.43 1.43
#